data_AF-A0A1N5WRA0-F1
#
_entry.id   AF-A0A1N5WRA0-F1
#
_cell.length_a   1.000
_cell.length_b   1.000
_cell.length_c   1.000
_cell.angle_alpha   90.00
_cell.angle_beta   90.00
_cell.angle_gamma   90.00
#
_symmetry.space_group_name_H-M   'P 1'
#
loop_
_entity.id
_entity.type
_entity.pdbx_description
1 polymer ?
#
loop_
_entity_poly.entity_id
_entity_poly.type
_entity_poly.pdbx_seq_one_letter_code
_entity_poly.pdbx_strand_id
1 'polypeptide(L)'
;MRRWTATLTLIVLLTGCGGGEQVDPQAPQPVWQSVAPTTPATLTPAEAKRRYLAIVAPYNTTLEELEDAVNAGKPWRTVRTLAADVARTNEAHAVELRETVWPAEVRAPMGALLKENDVALRHWRRAGEAADADALMREIRAAAAHSGAREAGKVRTALGLPAYREG
;
A
#
# COMPACT_ATOMS: atom_id res chain seq x y z
N MET A 1 -3.63 27.20 -5.93
CA MET A 1 -3.81 27.41 -4.47
C MET A 1 -5.26 27.81 -4.23
N ARG A 2 -6.08 26.97 -3.59
CA ARG A 2 -7.49 27.28 -3.34
C ARG A 2 -7.80 26.90 -1.89
N ARG A 3 -7.81 27.92 -1.03
CA ARG A 3 -8.20 27.84 0.38
C ARG A 3 -9.71 28.00 0.46
N TRP A 4 -10.39 27.12 1.19
CA TRP A 4 -11.76 27.35 1.64
C TRP A 4 -11.78 27.20 3.16
N THR A 5 -12.01 28.32 3.82
CA THR A 5 -12.19 28.48 5.27
C THR A 5 -13.66 28.68 5.59
N ALA A 6 -14.06 28.08 6.72
CA ALA A 6 -15.17 28.43 7.60
C ALA A 6 -16.61 28.25 7.03
N THR A 7 -17.60 27.81 7.80
CA THR A 7 -18.04 28.48 9.02
C THR A 7 -18.92 27.55 9.88
N LEU A 8 -18.61 27.48 11.18
CA LEU A 8 -19.50 26.97 12.23
C LEU A 8 -20.58 28.02 12.51
N THR A 9 -21.85 27.61 12.54
CA THR A 9 -22.93 28.45 13.05
C THR A 9 -23.57 27.76 14.26
N LEU A 10 -23.27 28.31 15.43
CA LEU A 10 -23.87 27.99 16.71
C LEU A 10 -25.14 28.84 16.87
N ILE A 11 -26.30 28.23 17.10
CA ILE A 11 -27.53 28.95 17.49
C ILE A 11 -27.92 28.48 18.88
N VAL A 12 -27.81 29.39 19.85
CA VAL A 12 -28.37 29.28 21.19
C VAL A 12 -29.66 30.10 21.22
N LEU A 13 -30.77 29.47 21.57
CA LEU A 13 -32.01 30.16 21.94
C LEU A 13 -32.46 29.65 23.31
N LEU A 14 -32.51 30.56 24.28
CA LEU A 14 -33.07 30.41 25.62
C LEU A 14 -34.34 31.26 25.69
N THR A 15 -35.46 30.65 26.06
CA THR A 15 -36.68 31.17 26.76
C THR A 15 -37.76 30.09 26.61
N GLY A 16 -38.62 29.70 27.57
CA GLY A 16 -38.85 30.02 28.97
C GLY A 16 -40.06 29.20 29.48
N CYS A 17 -40.05 28.86 30.78
CA CYS A 17 -41.13 28.62 31.74
C CYS A 17 -42.43 27.84 31.40
N GLY A 18 -42.72 26.81 32.21
CA GLY A 18 -44.08 26.53 32.69
C GLY A 18 -44.50 25.06 32.70
N GLY A 19 -44.72 24.50 33.90
CA GLY A 19 -45.44 23.24 34.09
C GLY A 19 -44.66 22.24 34.95
N GLY A 20 -44.97 22.18 36.24
CA GLY A 20 -44.50 21.11 37.11
C GLY A 20 -45.27 19.83 36.82
N GLU A 21 -44.56 18.71 36.65
CA GLU A 21 -45.13 17.39 36.83
C GLU A 21 -44.09 16.42 37.37
N GLN A 22 -44.60 15.42 38.07
CA GLN A 22 -43.98 14.61 39.10
C GLN A 22 -42.67 13.91 38.71
N VAL A 23 -41.79 13.78 39.71
CA VAL A 23 -40.67 12.84 39.72
C VAL A 23 -41.20 11.43 39.51
N ASP A 24 -40.86 10.82 38.38
CA ASP A 24 -40.95 9.38 38.16
C ASP A 24 -39.52 8.82 38.10
N PRO A 25 -39.07 8.02 39.08
CA PRO A 25 -37.71 7.50 39.10
C PRO A 25 -37.65 6.21 38.27
N GLN A 26 -37.37 6.32 36.96
CA GLN A 26 -36.63 5.34 36.12
C GLN A 26 -36.85 5.60 34.62
N ALA A 27 -36.28 6.71 34.11
CA ALA A 27 -35.97 6.78 32.68
C ALA A 27 -34.58 6.14 32.47
N PRO A 28 -34.44 5.07 31.66
CA PRO A 28 -33.12 4.53 31.34
C PRO A 28 -32.31 5.58 30.59
N GLN A 29 -31.15 5.93 31.16
CA GLN A 29 -30.20 6.86 30.57
C GLN A 29 -29.78 6.35 29.17
N PRO A 30 -29.60 7.24 28.18
CA PRO A 30 -29.04 6.84 26.89
C PRO A 30 -27.63 6.30 27.15
N VAL A 31 -27.47 4.98 27.03
CA VAL A 31 -26.17 4.34 26.97
C VAL A 31 -25.44 4.92 25.76
N TRP A 32 -24.52 5.84 26.02
CA TRP A 32 -23.46 6.16 25.07
C TRP A 32 -22.73 4.84 24.78
N GLN A 33 -23.11 4.19 23.69
CA GLN A 33 -22.45 2.98 23.23
C GLN A 33 -21.01 3.36 22.91
N SER A 34 -20.10 3.05 23.82
CA SER A 34 -18.69 2.96 23.50
C SER A 34 -18.57 1.91 22.41
N VAL A 35 -18.43 2.36 21.16
CA VAL A 35 -18.07 1.47 20.06
C VAL A 35 -16.69 0.95 20.42
N ALA A 36 -16.62 -0.32 20.84
CA ALA A 36 -15.36 -0.98 21.08
C ALA A 36 -14.51 -0.86 19.80
N PRO A 37 -13.20 -0.57 19.90
CA PRO A 37 -12.34 -0.52 18.73
C PRO A 37 -12.45 -1.86 18.00
N THR A 38 -13.00 -1.84 16.80
CA THR A 38 -13.10 -3.03 15.97
C THR A 38 -11.70 -3.40 15.54
N THR A 39 -11.13 -4.44 16.16
CA THR A 39 -9.89 -5.06 15.67
C THR A 39 -10.07 -5.31 14.17
N PRO A 40 -9.14 -4.85 13.30
CA PRO A 40 -9.25 -5.07 11.87
C PRO A 40 -9.48 -6.56 11.60
N ALA A 41 -10.62 -6.88 10.98
CA ALA A 41 -10.93 -8.25 10.64
C ALA A 41 -9.87 -8.80 9.67
N THR A 42 -9.42 -10.03 9.89
CA THR A 42 -8.52 -10.69 8.94
C THR A 42 -9.26 -10.86 7.61
N LEU A 43 -8.58 -10.55 6.50
CA LEU A 43 -9.18 -10.67 5.17
C LEU A 43 -9.63 -12.11 4.91
N THR A 44 -10.79 -12.28 4.28
CA THR A 44 -11.16 -13.57 3.69
C THR A 44 -10.17 -13.94 2.58
N PRO A 45 -10.04 -15.22 2.19
CA PRO A 45 -9.13 -15.62 1.11
C PRO A 45 -9.38 -14.86 -0.21
N ALA A 46 -10.66 -14.62 -0.56
CA ALA A 46 -11.01 -13.89 -1.77
C ALA A 46 -10.61 -12.41 -1.69
N GLU A 47 -10.78 -11.75 -0.53
CA GLU A 47 -10.35 -10.38 -0.31
C GLU A 47 -8.83 -10.25 -0.30
N ALA A 48 -8.12 -11.18 0.35
CA ALA A 48 -6.66 -11.21 0.38
C ALA A 48 -6.09 -11.34 -1.04
N LYS A 49 -6.66 -12.23 -1.87
CA LYS A 49 -6.29 -12.36 -3.28
C LYS A 49 -6.46 -11.07 -4.07
N ARG A 50 -7.64 -10.43 -3.98
CA ARG A 50 -7.89 -9.15 -4.68
C ARG A 50 -6.97 -8.05 -4.17
N ARG A 51 -6.78 -7.97 -2.85
CA ARG A 51 -5.94 -6.95 -2.22
C ARG A 51 -4.49 -7.08 -2.66
N TYR A 52 -3.94 -8.29 -2.66
CA TYR A 52 -2.58 -8.55 -3.14
C TYR A 52 -2.39 -8.09 -4.58
N LEU A 53 -3.27 -8.52 -5.50
CA LEU A 53 -3.17 -8.13 -6.91
C LEU A 53 -3.28 -6.62 -7.11
N ALA A 54 -4.18 -5.95 -6.39
CA ALA A 54 -4.32 -4.49 -6.46
C ALA A 54 -3.06 -3.76 -5.97
N ILE A 55 -2.45 -4.24 -4.88
CA ILE A 55 -1.24 -3.62 -4.32
C ILE A 55 -0.05 -3.75 -5.28
N VAL A 56 0.18 -4.92 -5.86
CA VAL A 56 1.38 -5.17 -6.67
C VAL A 56 1.28 -4.66 -8.11
N ALA A 57 0.07 -4.39 -8.61
CA ALA A 57 -0.14 -4.02 -10.02
C ALA A 57 0.65 -2.76 -10.45
N PRO A 58 0.64 -1.63 -9.72
CA PRO A 58 1.39 -0.45 -10.14
C PRO A 58 2.90 -0.69 -10.22
N TYR A 59 3.46 -1.43 -9.26
CA TYR A 59 4.88 -1.79 -9.29
C TYR A 59 5.23 -2.66 -10.50
N ASN A 60 4.43 -3.69 -10.75
CA ASN A 60 4.65 -4.59 -11.89
C ASN A 60 4.57 -3.85 -13.23
N THR A 61 3.59 -2.95 -13.41
CA THR A 61 3.49 -2.13 -14.62
C THR A 61 4.72 -1.26 -14.82
N THR A 62 5.20 -0.56 -13.80
CA THR A 62 6.41 0.28 -13.95
C THR A 62 7.67 -0.54 -14.19
N LEU A 63 7.73 -1.77 -13.66
CA LEU A 63 8.85 -2.67 -13.88
C LEU A 63 8.86 -3.16 -15.33
N GLU A 64 7.71 -3.56 -15.87
CA GLU A 64 7.53 -3.94 -17.27
C GLU A 64 7.93 -2.79 -18.22
N GLU A 65 7.48 -1.56 -17.94
CA GLU A 65 7.86 -0.37 -18.71
C GLU A 65 9.38 -0.12 -18.71
N LEU A 66 10.05 -0.32 -17.57
CA LEU A 66 11.51 -0.23 -17.47
C LEU A 66 12.18 -1.33 -18.30
N GLU A 67 11.74 -2.58 -18.16
CA GLU A 67 12.28 -3.74 -18.87
C GLU A 67 12.16 -3.56 -20.38
N ASP A 68 11.00 -3.12 -20.86
CA ASP A 68 10.76 -2.77 -22.26
C ASP A 68 11.69 -1.66 -22.74
N ALA A 69 11.90 -0.62 -21.94
CA ALA A 69 12.80 0.47 -22.30
C ALA A 69 14.27 0.02 -22.39
N VAL A 70 14.71 -0.87 -21.49
CA VAL A 70 16.04 -1.48 -21.53
C VAL A 70 16.18 -2.36 -22.77
N ASN A 71 15.22 -3.25 -23.02
CA ASN A 71 15.22 -4.18 -24.14
C ASN A 71 15.17 -3.46 -25.50
N ALA A 72 14.43 -2.36 -25.57
CA ALA A 72 14.35 -1.51 -26.76
C ALA A 72 15.57 -0.58 -26.95
N GLY A 73 16.58 -0.65 -26.06
CA GLY A 73 17.78 0.18 -26.15
C GLY A 73 17.50 1.68 -26.03
N LYS A 74 16.51 2.07 -25.22
CA LYS A 74 16.18 3.49 -25.00
C LYS A 74 17.38 4.23 -24.39
N PRO A 75 17.48 5.57 -24.58
CA PRO A 75 18.53 6.36 -23.97
C PRO A 75 18.60 6.15 -22.45
N TRP A 76 19.81 6.03 -21.90
CA TRP A 76 20.00 5.71 -20.47
C TRP A 76 19.31 6.71 -19.53
N ARG A 77 19.17 7.99 -19.93
CA ARG A 77 18.44 9.00 -19.15
C ARG A 77 16.94 8.69 -19.06
N THR A 78 16.35 8.12 -20.11
CA THR A 78 14.96 7.63 -20.11
C THR A 78 14.82 6.46 -19.15
N VAL A 79 15.72 5.47 -19.25
CA VAL A 79 15.73 4.30 -18.36
C VAL A 79 15.94 4.72 -16.89
N ARG A 80 16.78 5.71 -16.63
CA ARG A 80 16.97 6.27 -15.27
C ARG A 80 15.67 6.84 -14.69
N THR A 81 14.92 7.61 -15.47
CA THR A 81 13.63 8.14 -15.02
C THR A 81 12.66 7.01 -14.67
N LEU A 82 12.58 5.98 -15.52
CA LEU A 82 11.76 4.80 -15.25
C LEU A 82 12.23 4.04 -14.00
N ALA A 83 13.54 3.93 -13.76
CA ALA A 83 14.07 3.33 -12.54
C ALA A 83 13.67 4.11 -11.28
N ALA A 84 13.60 5.44 -11.35
CA ALA A 84 13.08 6.27 -10.27
C ALA A 84 11.57 6.05 -10.04
N ASP A 85 10.80 5.85 -11.11
CA ASP A 85 9.37 5.50 -11.02
C ASP A 85 9.17 4.11 -10.38
N VAL A 86 9.98 3.12 -10.78
CA VAL A 86 10.04 1.80 -10.13
C VAL A 86 10.39 1.92 -8.65
N ALA A 87 11.35 2.77 -8.27
CA ALA A 87 11.68 3.00 -6.87
C ALA A 87 10.47 3.52 -6.07
N ARG A 88 9.73 4.48 -6.63
CA ARG A 88 8.54 5.07 -6.00
C ARG A 88 7.42 4.04 -5.83
N THR A 89 7.12 3.26 -6.86
CA THR A 89 6.08 2.22 -6.79
C THR A 89 6.51 1.04 -5.92
N ASN A 90 7.81 0.71 -5.89
CA ASN A 90 8.38 -0.31 -5.00
C ASN A 90 8.30 0.10 -3.52
N GLU A 91 8.41 1.38 -3.20
CA GLU A 91 8.16 1.85 -1.84
C GLU A 91 6.67 1.80 -1.49
N ALA A 92 5.82 2.34 -2.37
CA ALA A 92 4.38 2.44 -2.13
C ALA A 92 3.72 1.06 -1.91
N HIS A 93 3.96 0.10 -2.80
CA HIS A 93 3.37 -1.23 -2.64
C HIS A 93 3.91 -1.95 -1.40
N ALA A 94 5.18 -1.74 -1.01
CA ALA A 94 5.77 -2.37 0.17
C ALA A 94 5.16 -1.82 1.47
N VAL A 95 4.81 -0.54 1.53
CA VAL A 95 4.03 0.03 2.64
C VAL A 95 2.66 -0.65 2.73
N GLU A 96 1.91 -0.70 1.63
CA GLU A 96 0.57 -1.31 1.64
C GLU A 96 0.60 -2.82 1.98
N LEU A 97 1.62 -3.54 1.51
CA LEU A 97 1.83 -4.95 1.84
C LEU A 97 2.10 -5.13 3.34
N ARG A 98 2.84 -4.23 3.99
CA ARG A 98 3.12 -4.28 5.44
C ARG A 98 1.88 -3.98 6.29
N GLU A 99 1.08 -3.01 5.87
CA GLU A 99 -0.09 -2.55 6.62
C GLU A 99 -1.29 -3.50 6.49
N THR A 100 -1.29 -4.37 5.48
CA THR A 100 -2.37 -5.33 5.26
C THR A 100 -2.31 -6.49 6.26
N VAL A 101 -3.43 -6.76 6.95
CA VAL A 101 -3.58 -7.92 7.85
C VAL A 101 -3.83 -9.19 7.04
N TRP A 102 -2.74 -9.87 6.68
CA TRP A 102 -2.78 -11.09 5.88
C TRP A 102 -3.29 -12.33 6.64
N PRO A 103 -3.95 -13.28 5.94
CA PRO A 103 -4.19 -14.63 6.43
C PRO A 103 -2.89 -15.30 6.92
N ALA A 104 -2.99 -16.19 7.91
CA ALA A 104 -1.82 -16.74 8.60
C ALA A 104 -0.82 -17.42 7.66
N GLU A 105 -1.33 -18.15 6.67
CA GLU A 105 -0.58 -18.86 5.64
C GLU A 105 0.23 -17.94 4.70
N VAL A 106 -0.15 -16.66 4.59
CA VAL A 106 0.52 -15.66 3.73
C VAL A 106 1.59 -14.88 4.48
N ARG A 107 1.53 -14.79 5.82
CA ARG A 107 2.40 -13.89 6.61
C ARG A 107 3.89 -14.16 6.44
N ALA A 108 4.30 -15.43 6.56
CA ALA A 108 5.70 -15.82 6.42
C ALA A 108 6.27 -15.54 5.01
N PRO A 109 5.64 -15.98 3.90
CA PRO A 109 6.13 -15.64 2.56
C PRO A 109 6.06 -14.13 2.28
N MET A 110 5.07 -13.41 2.79
CA MET A 110 4.99 -11.94 2.68
C MET A 110 6.19 -11.26 3.34
N GLY A 111 6.54 -11.68 4.57
CA GLY A 111 7.72 -11.15 5.26
C GLY A 111 9.03 -11.40 4.50
N ALA A 112 9.16 -12.55 3.83
CA ALA A 112 10.31 -12.84 2.97
C ALA A 112 10.34 -11.94 1.72
N LEU A 113 9.19 -11.75 1.06
CA LEU A 113 9.06 -10.86 -0.10
C LEU A 113 9.43 -9.41 0.25
N LEU A 114 9.00 -8.92 1.41
CA LEU A 114 9.31 -7.57 1.87
C LEU A 114 10.80 -7.37 2.16
N LYS A 115 11.50 -8.41 2.64
CA LYS A 115 12.97 -8.35 2.82
C LYS A 115 13.70 -8.18 1.49
N GLU A 116 13.30 -8.91 0.45
CA GLU A 116 13.88 -8.75 -0.89
C GLU A 116 13.57 -7.36 -1.46
N ASN A 117 12.31 -6.88 -1.30
CA ASN A 117 11.92 -5.53 -1.70
C ASN A 117 12.77 -4.45 -1.03
N ASP A 118 13.07 -4.58 0.27
CA ASP A 118 13.90 -3.59 0.96
C ASP A 118 15.33 -3.50 0.41
N VAL A 119 15.88 -4.60 -0.09
CA VAL A 119 17.18 -4.60 -0.77
C VAL A 119 17.05 -3.99 -2.17
N ALA A 120 16.07 -4.44 -2.95
CA ALA A 120 15.81 -3.95 -4.30
C ALA A 120 15.56 -2.43 -4.31
N LEU A 121 14.74 -1.91 -3.37
CA LEU A 121 14.41 -0.49 -3.26
C LEU A 121 15.66 0.40 -3.12
N ARG A 122 16.66 -0.04 -2.35
CA ARG A 122 17.92 0.72 -2.22
C ARG A 122 18.64 0.83 -3.56
N HIS A 123 18.64 -0.24 -4.34
CA HIS A 123 19.25 -0.25 -5.66
C HIS A 123 18.41 0.54 -6.68
N TRP A 124 17.08 0.45 -6.65
CA TRP A 124 16.21 1.25 -7.51
C TRP A 124 16.38 2.75 -7.27
N ARG A 125 16.51 3.20 -6.02
CA ARG A 125 16.81 4.60 -5.69
C ARG A 125 18.14 5.05 -6.29
N ARG A 126 19.21 4.26 -6.11
CA ARG A 126 20.52 4.56 -6.69
C ARG A 126 20.51 4.53 -8.22
N ALA A 127 19.72 3.64 -8.82
CA ALA A 127 19.51 3.60 -10.26
C ALA A 127 18.87 4.91 -10.74
N GLY A 128 17.82 5.39 -10.08
CA GLY A 128 17.18 6.67 -10.37
C GLY A 128 18.10 7.90 -10.20
N GLU A 129 19.12 7.79 -9.36
CA GLU A 129 20.11 8.84 -9.08
C GLU A 129 21.41 8.71 -9.91
N ALA A 130 21.52 7.68 -10.75
CA ALA A 130 22.75 7.37 -11.46
C ALA A 130 23.27 8.54 -12.32
N ALA A 131 24.59 8.78 -12.25
CA ALA A 131 25.27 9.86 -12.97
C ALA A 131 25.55 9.51 -14.44
N ASP A 132 25.60 8.22 -14.76
CA ASP A 132 25.94 7.69 -16.07
C ASP A 132 25.26 6.33 -16.32
N ALA A 133 25.40 5.83 -17.55
CA ALA A 133 24.77 4.59 -18.00
C ALA A 133 25.32 3.34 -17.29
N ASP A 134 26.61 3.32 -16.97
CA ASP A 134 27.25 2.16 -16.34
C ASP A 134 26.78 2.02 -14.89
N ALA A 135 26.73 3.13 -14.15
CA ALA A 135 26.17 3.19 -12.81
C ALA A 135 24.69 2.77 -12.82
N LEU A 136 23.90 3.28 -13.77
CA LEU A 136 22.50 2.90 -13.91
C LEU A 136 22.36 1.38 -14.09
N MET A 137 23.00 0.80 -15.10
CA MET A 137 22.84 -0.62 -15.41
C MET A 137 23.40 -1.53 -14.31
N ARG A 138 24.43 -1.09 -13.58
CA ARG A 138 24.95 -1.83 -12.43
C ARG A 138 23.92 -1.89 -11.29
N GLU A 139 23.26 -0.78 -10.97
CA GLU A 139 22.23 -0.74 -9.93
C GLU A 139 20.94 -1.45 -10.36
N ILE A 140 20.54 -1.38 -11.63
CA ILE A 140 19.39 -2.16 -12.16
C ILE A 140 19.64 -3.66 -11.97
N ARG A 141 20.83 -4.16 -12.35
CA ARG A 141 21.17 -5.58 -12.15
C ARG A 141 21.21 -5.98 -10.68
N ALA A 142 21.71 -5.10 -9.81
CA ALA A 142 21.72 -5.33 -8.37
C ALA A 142 20.29 -5.38 -7.79
N ALA A 143 19.38 -4.53 -8.27
CA ALA A 143 17.97 -4.59 -7.89
C ALA A 143 17.30 -5.88 -8.40
N ALA A 144 17.55 -6.27 -9.65
CA ALA A 144 17.00 -7.48 -10.26
C ALA A 144 17.44 -8.78 -9.55
N ALA A 145 18.66 -8.82 -9.00
CA ALA A 145 19.13 -9.92 -8.16
C ALA A 145 18.28 -10.12 -6.88
N HIS A 146 17.52 -9.10 -6.50
CA HIS A 146 16.60 -9.07 -5.36
C HIS A 146 15.14 -8.88 -5.82
N SER A 147 14.77 -9.38 -7.02
CA SER A 147 13.41 -9.23 -7.56
C SER A 147 12.31 -9.83 -6.67
N GLY A 148 12.66 -10.76 -5.78
CA GLY A 148 11.71 -11.45 -4.91
C GLY A 148 10.76 -12.38 -5.67
N ALA A 149 11.06 -12.74 -6.93
CA ALA A 149 10.18 -13.55 -7.77
C ALA A 149 9.78 -14.89 -7.11
N ARG A 150 10.73 -15.55 -6.44
CA ARG A 150 10.49 -16.81 -5.73
C ARG A 150 9.55 -16.63 -4.53
N GLU A 151 9.73 -15.55 -3.77
CA GLU A 151 8.95 -15.20 -2.59
C GLU A 151 7.54 -14.75 -2.99
N ALA A 152 7.42 -13.94 -4.04
CA ALA A 152 6.15 -13.58 -4.68
C ALA A 152 5.41 -14.83 -5.18
N GLY A 153 6.13 -15.81 -5.74
CA GLY A 153 5.57 -17.12 -6.10
C GLY A 153 4.94 -17.84 -4.90
N LYS A 154 5.64 -17.88 -3.75
CA LYS A 154 5.10 -18.46 -2.51
C LYS A 154 3.87 -17.72 -1.99
N VAL A 155 3.87 -16.39 -2.03
CA VAL A 155 2.70 -15.56 -1.68
C VAL A 155 1.51 -15.90 -2.58
N ARG A 156 1.74 -15.98 -3.89
CA ARG A 156 0.71 -16.34 -4.87
C ARG A 156 0.15 -17.74 -4.62
N THR A 157 1.01 -18.74 -4.37
CA THR A 157 0.57 -20.09 -4.03
C THR A 157 -0.30 -20.10 -2.77
N ALA A 158 0.12 -19.41 -1.70
CA ALA A 158 -0.66 -19.30 -0.47
C ALA A 158 -2.03 -18.62 -0.68
N LEU A 159 -2.13 -17.71 -1.65
CA LEU A 159 -3.36 -17.02 -2.04
C LEU A 159 -4.21 -17.77 -3.09
N GLY A 160 -3.81 -18.97 -3.51
CA GLY A 160 -4.50 -19.69 -4.59
C GLY A 160 -4.46 -18.95 -5.93
N LEU A 161 -3.40 -18.18 -6.17
CA LEU A 161 -3.12 -17.51 -7.44
C LEU A 161 -2.27 -18.43 -8.33
N PRO A 162 -2.45 -18.37 -9.66
CA PRO A 162 -1.53 -19.04 -10.58
C PRO A 162 -0.11 -18.49 -10.39
N ALA A 163 0.91 -19.26 -10.78
CA ALA A 163 2.28 -18.76 -10.85
C ALA A 163 2.33 -17.43 -11.61
N TYR A 164 3.23 -16.54 -11.21
CA TYR A 164 3.49 -15.33 -11.99
C TYR A 164 4.07 -15.76 -13.34
N ARG A 165 3.50 -15.25 -14.43
CA ARG A 165 4.07 -15.35 -15.76
C ARG A 165 4.58 -13.96 -16.09
N GLU A 166 5.89 -13.83 -16.27
CA GLU A 166 6.47 -12.66 -16.94
C GLU A 166 5.88 -12.64 -18.37
N GLY A 167 5.46 -11.45 -18.80
CA GLY A 167 4.83 -11.20 -20.10
C GLY A 167 5.80 -11.33 -21.26
#